data_AF-A0A124H976-F1
#
_entry.id   AF-A0A124H976-F1
#
_cell.length_a   1.000
_cell.length_b   1.000
_cell.length_c   1.000
_cell.angle_alpha   90.00
_cell.angle_beta   90.00
_cell.angle_gamma   90.00
#
_symmetry.space_group_name_H-M   'P 1'
#
loop_
_entity.id
_entity.type
_entity.pdbx_description
1 polymer ?
#
loop_
_entity_poly.entity_id
_entity_poly.type
_entity_poly.pdbx_seq_one_letter_code
_entity_poly.pdbx_strand_id
1 'polypeptide(L)'
;MAAEESEHTQLIHRWLAGEVVNNHVGIKVVGGPSNGRTKIMKLGPGGTPPAQFRTSGGRAGSDWHLYQAVRSTDVPVGWIYSHIGIAPTPTD
;
A
#
# COMPACT_ATOMS: atom_id res chain seq x y z
N MET A 1 11.94 26.10 -5.92
CA MET A 1 11.47 25.26 -7.04
C MET A 1 12.32 24.01 -7.27
N ALA A 2 13.62 24.06 -7.61
CA ALA A 2 14.40 22.83 -7.84
C ALA A 2 14.76 22.02 -6.57
N ALA A 3 14.96 22.69 -5.43
CA ALA A 3 15.28 22.01 -4.17
C ALA A 3 14.09 21.22 -3.61
N GLU A 4 12.89 21.79 -3.68
CA GLU A 4 11.65 21.19 -3.15
C GLU A 4 11.25 19.92 -3.92
N GLU A 5 11.47 19.88 -5.23
CA GLU A 5 11.24 18.70 -6.07
C GLU A 5 12.21 17.55 -5.72
N SER A 6 13.46 17.89 -5.37
CA SER A 6 14.45 16.92 -4.91
C SER A 6 14.08 16.31 -3.56
N GLU A 7 13.64 17.13 -2.60
CA GLU A 7 13.22 16.67 -1.27
C GLU A 7 11.98 15.76 -1.34
N HIS A 8 11.00 16.14 -2.15
CA HIS A 8 9.80 15.34 -2.36
C HIS A 8 10.11 13.98 -2.98
N THR A 9 11.01 13.96 -3.97
CA THR A 9 11.43 12.72 -4.64
C THR A 9 12.19 11.80 -3.67
N GLN A 10 13.10 12.35 -2.87
CA GLN A 10 13.81 11.59 -1.84
C GLN A 10 12.84 10.99 -0.81
N LEU A 11 11.82 11.75 -0.38
CA LEU A 11 10.81 11.26 0.54
C LEU A 11 10.05 10.04 -0.04
N ILE A 12 9.69 10.09 -1.32
CA ILE A 12 9.06 8.97 -2.01
C ILE A 12 10.00 7.75 -2.02
N HIS A 13 11.28 7.93 -2.38
CA HIS A 13 12.24 6.83 -2.41
C HIS A 13 12.40 6.15 -1.05
N ARG A 14 12.44 6.94 0.04
CA ARG A 14 12.53 6.41 1.40
C ARG A 14 11.31 5.56 1.75
N TRP A 15 10.10 6.05 1.45
CA TRP A 15 8.89 5.24 1.65
C TRP A 15 8.92 3.96 0.81
N LEU A 16 9.33 4.02 -0.45
CA LEU A 16 9.43 2.83 -1.32
C LEU A 16 10.49 1.83 -0.86
N ALA A 17 11.53 2.28 -0.16
CA ALA A 17 12.52 1.43 0.50
C ALA A 17 12.00 0.77 1.78
N GLY A 18 10.81 1.14 2.24
CA GLY A 18 10.20 0.64 3.48
C GLY A 18 10.56 1.46 4.72
N GLU A 19 11.16 2.65 4.56
CA GLU A 19 11.40 3.55 5.69
C GLU A 19 10.09 4.21 6.14
N VAL A 20 9.89 4.25 7.46
CA VAL A 20 8.79 4.98 8.07
C VAL A 20 9.21 6.45 8.24
N VAL A 21 8.63 7.34 7.44
CA VAL A 21 8.88 8.79 7.52
C VAL A 21 7.56 9.52 7.63
N ASN A 22 7.42 10.41 8.62
CA ASN A 22 6.17 11.12 8.92
C ASN A 22 4.97 10.16 9.07
N ASN A 23 5.24 9.00 9.70
CA ASN A 23 4.25 7.94 9.92
C ASN A 23 3.65 7.36 8.61
N HIS A 24 4.36 7.51 7.49
CA HIS A 24 4.04 6.90 6.21
C HIS A 24 5.13 5.92 5.81
N VAL A 25 4.73 4.86 5.11
CA VAL A 25 5.65 3.86 4.58
C VAL A 25 5.09 3.21 3.32
N GLY A 26 5.95 2.76 2.42
CA GLY A 26 5.58 1.93 1.28
C GLY A 26 5.41 0.47 1.68
N ILE A 27 4.26 -0.11 1.34
CA ILE A 27 3.92 -1.51 1.61
C ILE A 27 3.64 -2.23 0.29
N LYS A 28 4.30 -3.36 0.07
CA LYS A 28 4.13 -4.18 -1.14
C LYS A 28 2.74 -4.84 -1.16
N VAL A 29 2.17 -4.91 -2.35
CA VAL A 29 0.89 -5.58 -2.64
C VAL A 29 1.16 -6.90 -3.37
N VAL A 30 0.53 -7.97 -2.89
CA VAL A 30 0.68 -9.33 -3.39
C VAL A 30 -0.69 -9.85 -3.85
N GLY A 31 -0.74 -10.37 -5.08
CA GLY A 31 -1.96 -10.91 -5.68
C GLY A 31 -2.92 -9.85 -6.24
N GLY A 32 -3.94 -10.32 -6.95
CA GLY A 32 -4.95 -9.48 -7.59
C GLY A 32 -4.39 -8.50 -8.64
N PRO A 33 -5.22 -7.54 -9.09
CA PRO A 33 -4.81 -6.58 -10.13
C PRO A 33 -3.71 -5.60 -9.74
N SER A 34 -3.46 -5.42 -8.44
CA SER A 34 -2.41 -4.53 -7.94
C SER A 34 -1.13 -5.28 -7.56
N ASN A 35 -1.00 -6.55 -7.95
CA ASN A 35 0.18 -7.36 -7.64
C ASN A 35 1.49 -6.66 -8.06
N GLY A 36 2.49 -6.71 -7.20
CA GLY A 36 3.81 -6.12 -7.42
C GLY A 36 3.88 -4.60 -7.22
N ARG A 37 2.75 -3.93 -6.97
CA ARG A 37 2.73 -2.49 -6.66
C ARG A 37 3.14 -2.24 -5.21
N THR A 38 3.58 -1.02 -4.94
CA THR A 38 3.79 -0.50 -3.58
C THR A 38 2.75 0.57 -3.29
N LYS A 39 2.12 0.49 -2.12
CA LYS A 39 1.17 1.50 -1.63
C LYS A 39 1.79 2.26 -0.48
N ILE A 40 1.84 3.59 -0.59
CA ILE A 40 2.26 4.45 0.51
C ILE A 40 1.06 4.58 1.44
N MET A 41 1.21 4.15 2.68
CA MET A 41 0.15 4.10 3.68
C MET A 41 0.57 4.82 4.94
N LYS A 42 -0.36 5.55 5.53
CA LYS A 42 -0.20 6.12 6.88
C LYS A 42 -0.40 5.02 7.92
N LEU A 43 0.54 4.87 8.84
CA LEU A 43 0.46 3.92 9.93
C LEU A 43 -0.40 4.45 11.08
N GLY A 44 -0.96 3.54 11.89
CA GLY A 44 -1.59 3.86 13.16
C GLY A 44 -0.56 4.13 14.27
N PRO A 45 -1.02 4.53 15.47
CA PRO A 45 -0.15 4.86 16.61
C PRO A 45 0.82 3.75 17.06
N GLY A 46 0.53 2.48 16.72
CA GLY A 46 1.37 1.33 17.01
C GLY A 46 2.30 0.88 15.87
N GLY A 47 2.47 1.71 14.83
CA GLY A 47 3.25 1.33 13.63
C GLY A 47 2.55 0.27 12.77
N THR A 48 1.25 0.06 12.98
CA THR A 48 0.45 -0.91 12.23
C THR A 48 -0.22 -0.23 11.03
N PRO A 49 -0.12 -0.77 9.82
CA PRO A 49 -0.87 -0.24 8.69
C PRO A 49 -2.37 -0.49 8.86
N PRO A 50 -3.23 0.20 8.09
CA PRO A 50 -4.66 -0.11 8.06
C PRO A 50 -4.88 -1.59 7.78
N ALA A 51 -5.76 -2.23 8.56
CA ALA A 51 -5.97 -3.68 8.47
C ALA A 51 -6.37 -4.13 7.06
N GLN A 52 -7.09 -3.27 6.34
CA GLN A 52 -7.53 -3.53 4.98
C GLN A 52 -7.51 -2.25 4.15
N PHE A 53 -7.43 -2.40 2.83
CA PHE A 53 -7.78 -1.35 1.89
C PHE A 53 -8.55 -1.91 0.71
N ARG A 54 -9.30 -1.03 0.04
CA ARG A 54 -10.05 -1.33 -1.18
C ARG A 54 -9.50 -0.50 -2.34
N THR A 55 -9.33 -1.10 -3.51
CA THR A 55 -8.94 -0.37 -4.73
C THR A 55 -9.59 -1.00 -5.96
N SER A 56 -9.84 -0.22 -7.01
CA SER A 56 -10.41 -0.76 -8.25
C SER A 56 -9.36 -1.58 -9.00
N GLY A 57 -9.82 -2.56 -9.78
CA GLY A 57 -8.97 -3.33 -10.69
C GLY A 57 -8.35 -2.46 -11.80
N GLY A 58 -8.90 -1.26 -12.01
CA GLY A 58 -8.44 -0.32 -13.02
C GLY A 58 -8.57 -0.94 -14.41
N ARG A 59 -7.47 -1.02 -15.16
CA ARG A 59 -7.46 -1.64 -16.50
C ARG A 59 -7.78 -3.15 -16.47
N ALA A 60 -7.63 -3.81 -15.33
CA ALA A 60 -7.95 -5.24 -15.21
C ALA A 60 -9.46 -5.49 -15.03
N GLY A 61 -10.25 -4.47 -14.70
CA GLY A 61 -11.68 -4.59 -14.43
C GLY A 61 -12.21 -3.49 -13.51
N SER A 62 -13.51 -3.22 -13.62
CA SER A 62 -14.23 -2.25 -12.78
C SER A 62 -14.49 -2.75 -11.37
N ASP A 63 -14.24 -4.04 -11.12
CA ASP A 63 -14.44 -4.66 -9.82
C ASP A 63 -13.57 -3.99 -8.75
N TRP A 64 -14.13 -3.90 -7.55
CA TRP A 64 -13.40 -3.48 -6.38
C TRP A 64 -12.65 -4.66 -5.80
N HIS A 65 -11.39 -4.50 -5.43
CA HIS A 65 -10.58 -5.56 -4.84
C HIS A 65 -10.22 -5.20 -3.40
N LEU A 66 -10.34 -6.17 -2.51
CA LEU A 66 -9.97 -6.06 -1.10
C LEU A 66 -8.60 -6.66 -0.86
N TYR A 67 -7.83 -5.97 -0.04
CA TYR A 67 -6.51 -6.40 0.39
C TYR A 67 -6.41 -6.30 1.90
N GLN A 68 -5.72 -7.25 2.53
CA GLN A 68 -5.53 -7.33 3.97
C GLN A 68 -4.05 -7.20 4.33
N ALA A 69 -3.76 -6.46 5.40
CA ALA A 69 -2.42 -6.34 5.96
C ALA A 69 -2.03 -7.68 6.60
N VAL A 70 -0.89 -8.22 6.17
CA VAL A 70 -0.34 -9.49 6.67
C VAL A 70 1.10 -9.25 7.09
N ARG A 71 1.49 -9.80 8.25
CA ARG A 71 2.89 -9.79 8.70
C ARG A 71 3.75 -10.60 7.74
N SER A 72 4.88 -10.05 7.33
CA SER A 72 5.85 -10.75 6.50
C SER A 72 7.26 -10.42 6.95
N THR A 73 8.11 -11.44 7.04
CA THR A 73 9.54 -11.32 7.35
C THR A 73 10.39 -11.08 6.11
N ASP A 74 9.81 -11.18 4.92
CA ASP A 74 10.51 -11.12 3.63
C ASP A 74 10.67 -9.68 3.11
N VAL A 75 10.10 -8.71 3.83
CA VAL A 75 10.13 -7.29 3.48
C VAL A 75 10.60 -6.45 4.66
N PRO A 76 11.41 -5.40 4.44
CA PRO A 76 11.95 -4.56 5.52
C PRO A 76 10.88 -3.91 6.41
N VAL A 77 9.73 -3.56 5.82
CA VAL A 77 8.60 -2.93 6.53
C VAL A 77 7.82 -3.91 7.44
N GLY A 78 8.08 -5.21 7.36
CA GLY A 78 7.42 -6.22 8.20
C GLY A 78 5.95 -6.50 7.87
N TRP A 79 5.44 -5.92 6.77
CA TRP A 79 4.05 -6.00 6.34
C TRP A 79 3.94 -6.09 4.82
N ILE A 80 2.97 -6.85 4.35
CA ILE A 80 2.48 -6.83 2.97
C ILE A 80 0.96 -6.65 2.97
N TYR A 81 0.42 -6.27 1.83
CA TYR A 81 -1.01 -6.39 1.57
C TYR A 81 -1.28 -7.55 0.64
N SER A 82 -1.98 -8.57 1.14
CA SER A 82 -2.41 -9.71 0.34
C SER A 82 -3.80 -9.46 -0.22
N HIS A 83 -4.01 -9.75 -1.50
CA HIS A 83 -5.34 -9.76 -2.10
C HIS A 83 -6.20 -10.85 -1.45
N ILE A 84 -7.41 -10.50 -1.03
CA ILE A 84 -8.35 -11.42 -0.35
C ILE A 84 -9.66 -11.61 -1.12
N GLY A 85 -9.84 -10.94 -2.25
CA GLY A 85 -11.01 -11.12 -3.12
C GLY A 85 -11.55 -9.85 -3.74
N ILE A 86 -12.69 -9.98 -4.40
CA ILE A 86 -13.48 -8.87 -4.95
C ILE A 86 -14.41 -8.37 -3.84
N ALA A 87 -14.45 -7.06 -3.62
CA ALA A 87 -15.40 -6.46 -2.70
C ALA A 87 -16.81 -6.62 -3.30
N PRO A 88 -17.80 -7.06 -2.52
CA PRO A 88 -19.17 -7.11 -3.02
C PRO A 88 -19.57 -5.71 -3.48
N THR A 89 -20.10 -5.61 -4.69
CA THR A 89 -20.76 -4.40 -5.15
C THR A 89 -21.92 -4.14 -4.19
N PRO A 90 -22.02 -2.96 -3.55
CA PRO A 90 -23.19 -2.66 -2.75
C PRO A 90 -24.41 -2.84 -3.64
N THR A 91 -25.24 -3.83 -3.30
CA THR A 91 -26.53 -4.03 -3.94
C THR A 91 -27.44 -3.00 -3.29
N ASP A 92 -28.01 -2.12 -4.11
CA ASP A 92 -29.00 -1.11 -3.71
C ASP A 92 -30.24 -1.75 -3.09
#